data_AF-A0A7W7MIY1-F1
#
_entry.id   AF-A0A7W7MIY1-F1
#
_cell.length_a   1.000
_cell.length_b   1.000
_cell.length_c   1.000
_cell.angle_alpha   90.00
_cell.angle_beta   90.00
_cell.angle_gamma   90.00
#
_symmetry.space_group_name_H-M   'P 1'
#
loop_
_entity.id
_entity.type
_entity.pdbx_description
1 polymer ?
#
loop_
_entity_poly.entity_id
_entity_poly.type
_entity_poly.pdbx_seq_one_letter_code
_entity_poly.pdbx_strand_id
1 'polypeptide(L)'
;MRRDYPPGVVLHAPHCREAGDGNRATLPALRAIADYPSHRWCPCGNVDDTPHVVVEQVEYGPHLYMPMSGPPPRDATRALCGICRGTHGNTAPGLVTTHA
;
A
#
# COMPACT_ATOMS: atom_id res chain seq x y z
N MET A 1 -7.03 11.89 -15.57
CA MET A 1 -8.25 11.35 -14.91
C MET A 1 -7.91 11.14 -13.44
N ARG A 2 -8.82 11.48 -12.50
CA ARG A 2 -8.59 11.20 -11.07
C ARG A 2 -8.99 9.74 -10.75
N ARG A 3 -8.30 9.07 -9.80
CA ARG A 3 -8.54 7.68 -9.39
C ARG A 3 -8.45 7.48 -7.88
N ASP A 4 -9.12 6.45 -7.40
CA ASP A 4 -8.90 5.89 -6.06
C ASP A 4 -7.70 4.93 -6.08
N TYR A 5 -7.02 4.84 -4.93
CA TYR A 5 -5.84 4.03 -4.73
C TYR A 5 -6.16 2.88 -3.76
N PRO A 6 -5.78 1.63 -4.10
CA PRO A 6 -5.91 0.51 -3.18
C PRO A 6 -5.02 0.72 -1.94
N PRO A 7 -5.23 -0.05 -0.86
CA PRO A 7 -4.27 -0.12 0.24
C PRO A 7 -2.84 -0.33 -0.26
N GLY A 8 -1.89 0.31 0.43
CA GLY A 8 -0.48 0.24 0.11
C GLY A 8 0.09 -1.16 0.31
N VAL A 9 1.19 -1.41 -0.39
CA VAL A 9 2.02 -2.61 -0.21
C VAL A 9 3.36 -2.20 0.37
N VAL A 10 4.10 -3.16 0.91
CA VAL A 10 5.51 -2.97 1.26
C VAL A 10 6.36 -3.66 0.21
N LEU A 11 7.35 -2.94 -0.32
CA LEU A 11 8.36 -3.51 -1.22
C LEU A 11 9.57 -3.90 -0.39
N HIS A 12 9.96 -5.17 -0.49
CA HIS A 12 11.10 -5.73 0.22
C HIS A 12 12.19 -6.09 -0.78
N ALA A 13 13.44 -5.95 -0.36
CA ALA A 13 14.53 -6.60 -1.06
C ALA A 13 14.34 -8.12 -1.00
N PRO A 14 14.80 -8.89 -2.02
CA PRO A 14 14.56 -10.33 -2.08
C PRO A 14 15.20 -11.12 -0.92
N HIS A 15 16.15 -10.51 -0.23
CA HIS A 15 16.87 -11.08 0.91
C HIS A 15 16.30 -10.61 2.27
N CYS A 16 15.21 -9.84 2.28
CA CYS A 16 14.58 -9.37 3.51
C CYS A 16 14.03 -10.55 4.32
N ARG A 17 14.41 -10.65 5.60
CA ARG A 17 13.90 -11.69 6.52
C ARG A 17 12.48 -11.42 7.01
N GLU A 18 12.03 -10.16 6.91
CA GLU A 18 10.71 -9.71 7.36
C GLU A 18 9.66 -9.75 6.26
N ALA A 19 10.06 -9.88 4.99
CA ALA A 19 9.11 -10.28 3.96
C ALA A 19 8.61 -11.67 4.37
N GLY A 20 7.37 -11.76 4.85
CA GLY A 20 6.84 -12.95 5.53
C GLY A 20 6.98 -14.25 4.71
N ASP A 21 6.53 -15.39 5.25
CA ASP A 21 6.70 -16.72 4.63
C ASP A 21 6.07 -16.88 3.22
N GLY A 22 5.43 -15.84 2.68
CA GLY A 22 4.76 -15.80 1.39
C GLY A 22 5.62 -15.25 0.24
N ASN A 23 6.27 -16.19 -0.46
CA ASN A 23 6.49 -16.19 -1.90
C ASN A 23 7.60 -15.29 -2.52
N ARG A 24 8.61 -15.99 -3.07
CA ARG A 24 9.86 -15.51 -3.70
C ARG A 24 9.70 -14.94 -5.11
N ALA A 25 8.48 -14.59 -5.52
CA ALA A 25 8.24 -14.03 -6.84
C ALA A 25 8.72 -12.57 -6.84
N THR A 26 9.89 -12.34 -7.44
CA THR A 26 10.46 -11.02 -7.55
C THR A 26 9.91 -10.31 -8.78
N LEU A 27 9.40 -9.09 -8.59
CA LEU A 27 9.06 -8.18 -9.69
C LEU A 27 10.20 -7.20 -9.90
N PRO A 28 10.49 -6.78 -11.15
CA PRO A 28 11.38 -5.64 -11.37
C PRO A 28 10.87 -4.42 -10.57
N ALA A 29 11.74 -3.73 -9.84
CA ALA A 29 11.35 -2.67 -8.91
C ALA A 29 10.53 -1.57 -9.58
N LEU A 30 10.94 -1.13 -10.77
CA LEU A 30 10.20 -0.13 -11.55
C LEU A 30 8.80 -0.61 -11.95
N ARG A 31 8.64 -1.91 -12.22
CA ARG A 31 7.33 -2.49 -12.52
C ARG A 31 6.45 -2.51 -11.27
N ALA A 32 7.00 -2.90 -10.12
CA ALA A 32 6.29 -2.88 -8.85
C ALA A 32 5.86 -1.45 -8.46
N ILE A 33 6.72 -0.45 -8.65
CA ILE A 33 6.38 0.96 -8.40
C ILE A 33 5.21 1.42 -9.27
N ALA A 34 5.20 1.01 -10.54
CA ALA A 34 4.13 1.37 -11.49
C ALA A 34 2.80 0.68 -11.14
N ASP A 35 2.84 -0.60 -10.78
CA ASP A 35 1.66 -1.40 -10.45
C ASP A 35 1.09 -1.04 -9.06
N TYR A 36 1.96 -0.64 -8.12
CA TYR A 36 1.61 -0.31 -6.73
C TYR A 36 2.05 1.11 -6.35
N PRO A 37 1.37 2.15 -6.84
CA PRO A 37 1.78 3.53 -6.63
C PRO A 37 1.58 4.02 -5.17
N SER A 38 0.82 3.29 -4.34
CA SER A 38 0.72 3.50 -2.88
C SER A 38 1.74 2.70 -2.06
N HIS A 39 2.79 2.16 -2.69
CA HIS A 39 3.81 1.38 -2.00
C HIS A 39 4.59 2.18 -0.94
N ARG A 40 5.28 1.44 -0.09
CA ARG A 40 6.39 1.94 0.72
C ARG A 40 7.56 0.97 0.62
N TRP A 41 8.77 1.47 0.79
CA TRP A 41 9.94 0.60 0.90
C TRP A 41 10.10 0.08 2.32
N CYS A 42 10.38 -1.22 2.45
CA CYS A 42 10.97 -1.76 3.66
C CYS A 42 12.39 -1.19 3.82
N PRO A 43 12.87 -0.92 5.04
CA PRO A 43 14.23 -0.40 5.26
C PRO A 43 15.37 -1.28 4.74
N CYS A 44 15.09 -2.53 4.33
CA CYS A 44 16.07 -3.46 3.77
C CYS A 44 16.49 -3.17 2.32
N GLY A 45 15.89 -2.19 1.64
CA GLY A 45 16.25 -1.85 0.26
C GLY A 45 15.61 -0.55 -0.22
N ASN A 46 16.01 -0.12 -1.41
CA ASN A 46 15.48 1.07 -2.08
C ASN A 46 15.49 0.89 -3.61
N VAL A 47 14.98 1.88 -4.33
CA VAL A 47 14.89 1.82 -5.81
C VAL A 47 16.26 1.79 -6.50
N ASP A 48 17.31 2.33 -5.88
CA ASP A 48 18.62 2.51 -6.49
C ASP A 48 19.47 1.23 -6.45
N ASP A 49 19.33 0.41 -5.40
CA ASP A 49 20.15 -0.79 -5.17
C ASP A 49 19.38 -2.12 -5.29
N THR A 50 18.05 -2.07 -5.36
CA THR A 50 17.20 -3.25 -5.34
C THR A 50 16.44 -3.37 -6.67
N PRO A 51 17.05 -3.96 -7.73
CA PRO A 51 16.45 -4.01 -9.06
C PRO A 51 15.21 -4.91 -9.13
N HIS A 52 15.03 -5.77 -8.13
CA HIS A 52 13.97 -6.76 -8.02
C HIS A 52 13.43 -6.75 -6.59
N VAL A 53 12.12 -6.75 -6.42
CA VAL A 53 11.46 -6.65 -5.11
C VAL A 53 10.45 -7.76 -4.90
N VAL A 54 10.24 -8.11 -3.64
CA VAL A 54 9.09 -8.89 -3.18
C VAL A 54 8.00 -7.90 -2.76
N VAL A 55 6.77 -8.14 -3.20
CA VAL A 55 5.62 -7.30 -2.86
C VAL A 55 4.86 -7.97 -1.72
N GLU A 56 4.82 -7.32 -0.56
CA GLU A 56 4.03 -7.75 0.59
C GLU A 56 2.69 -6.98 0.63
N GLN A 57 1.58 -7.71 0.58
CA GLN A 57 0.27 -7.14 0.88
C GLN A 57 0.11 -7.03 2.39
N VAL A 58 -0.18 -5.82 2.86
CA VAL A 58 -0.40 -5.56 4.30
C VAL A 58 -1.88 -5.65 4.63
N GLU A 59 -2.21 -6.48 5.61
CA GLU A 59 -3.53 -6.48 6.22
C GLU A 59 -3.64 -5.33 7.24
N TYR A 60 -4.14 -4.18 6.80
CA TYR A 60 -4.29 -2.99 7.65
C TYR A 60 -5.44 -3.09 8.68
N GLY A 61 -6.34 -4.06 8.52
CA GLY A 61 -7.56 -4.18 9.30
C GLY A 61 -8.53 -2.99 9.14
N PRO A 62 -9.69 -3.04 9.82
CA PRO A 62 -10.62 -1.91 9.85
C PRO A 62 -10.01 -0.70 10.56
N HIS A 63 -10.12 0.48 9.96
CA HIS A 63 -9.63 1.72 10.55
C HIS A 63 -10.39 2.94 10.00
N LEU A 64 -10.37 4.04 10.77
CA LEU A 64 -10.88 5.31 10.28
C LEU A 64 -9.92 5.93 9.28
N TYR A 65 -10.48 6.60 8.27
CA TYR A 65 -9.68 7.39 7.35
C TYR A 65 -8.99 8.54 8.09
N MET A 66 -7.66 8.56 8.02
CA MET A 66 -6.84 9.64 8.54
C MET A 66 -6.00 10.18 7.38
N PRO A 67 -6.19 11.42 6.90
CA PRO A 67 -5.43 11.92 5.75
C PRO A 67 -3.94 11.99 6.05
N MET A 68 -3.11 11.49 5.13
CA MET A 68 -1.67 11.66 5.15
C MET A 68 -1.31 13.12 4.90
N SER A 69 -0.35 13.65 5.64
CA SER A 69 0.19 14.99 5.43
C SER A 69 0.98 15.06 4.12
N GLY A 70 0.78 16.14 3.35
CA GLY A 70 1.51 16.41 2.11
C GLY A 70 0.63 16.35 0.86
N PRO A 71 1.18 16.72 -0.31
CA PRO A 71 0.43 16.69 -1.56
C PRO A 71 0.19 15.23 -1.98
N PRO A 72 -1.05 14.86 -2.33
CA PRO A 72 -1.32 13.53 -2.84
C PRO A 72 -0.76 13.34 -4.26
N PRO A 73 -0.72 12.10 -4.76
CA PRO A 73 -0.48 11.85 -6.17
C PRO A 73 -1.40 12.72 -7.04
N ARG A 74 -0.87 13.27 -8.15
CA ARG A 74 -1.59 14.27 -8.97
C ARG A 74 -2.92 13.78 -9.54
N ASP A 75 -3.02 12.48 -9.73
CA ASP A 75 -4.18 11.76 -10.24
C ASP A 75 -5.02 11.14 -9.11
N ALA A 76 -4.73 11.38 -7.83
CA ALA A 76 -5.56 10.89 -6.74
C ALA A 76 -6.85 11.71 -6.61
N THR A 77 -7.98 11.02 -6.43
CA THR A 77 -9.28 11.67 -6.18
C THR A 77 -9.27 12.41 -4.83
N ARG A 78 -8.49 11.93 -3.86
CA ARG A 78 -8.35 12.46 -2.49
C ARG A 78 -6.97 12.16 -1.91
N ALA A 79 -6.67 12.69 -0.72
CA ALA A 79 -5.43 12.35 -0.01
C ALA A 79 -5.38 10.84 0.33
N LEU A 80 -4.16 10.30 0.41
CA LEU A 80 -3.96 8.92 0.87
C LEU A 80 -4.19 8.85 2.38
N CYS A 81 -4.63 7.70 2.88
CA CYS A 81 -4.76 7.44 4.32
C CYS A 81 -3.36 7.28 4.95
N GLY A 82 -3.09 7.91 6.08
CA GLY A 82 -1.87 7.75 6.86
C GLY A 82 -1.70 6.36 7.45
N ILE A 83 -2.79 5.56 7.52
CA ILE A 83 -2.77 4.18 7.99
C ILE A 83 -2.54 3.22 6.81
N CYS A 84 -3.53 3.09 5.93
CA CYS A 84 -3.46 2.11 4.83
C CYS A 84 -2.82 2.59 3.54
N ARG A 85 -2.49 3.88 3.41
CA ARG A 85 -1.92 4.49 2.18
C ARG A 85 -2.78 4.38 0.92
N GLY A 86 -3.98 3.82 0.99
CA GLY A 86 -5.00 3.92 -0.04
C GLY A 86 -5.80 5.20 0.09
N THR A 87 -6.64 5.53 -0.89
CA THR A 87 -7.61 6.61 -0.71
C THR A 87 -8.76 6.19 0.22
N HIS A 88 -8.86 4.89 0.55
CA HIS A 88 -9.66 4.28 1.63
C HIS A 88 -9.56 2.74 1.57
N GLY A 89 -9.63 2.06 2.71
CA GLY A 89 -9.72 0.60 2.83
C GLY A 89 -10.88 0.24 3.76
N ASN A 90 -11.72 -0.71 3.34
CA ASN A 90 -13.03 -1.12 3.88
C ASN A 90 -13.56 -0.34 5.10
N THR A 91 -14.57 0.49 4.80
CA THR A 91 -15.62 1.04 5.67
C THR A 91 -15.60 0.53 7.11
N ALA A 92 -15.46 1.45 8.08
CA ALA A 92 -15.48 1.16 9.51
C ALA A 92 -16.63 0.21 9.94
N PRO A 93 -16.45 -0.60 11.01
CA PRO A 93 -17.52 -1.40 11.56
C PRO A 93 -18.55 -0.46 12.21
N GLY A 94 -19.72 -0.30 11.60
CA GLY A 94 -20.80 0.44 12.24
C GLY A 94 -21.86 0.99 11.31
N LEU A 95 -22.57 0.11 10.59
CA LEU A 95 -23.96 0.33 10.17
C LEU A 95 -24.56 -0.97 9.62
N VAL A 96 -24.84 -1.93 10.52
CA VAL A 96 -26.07 -2.70 10.34
C VAL A 96 -27.12 -1.90 11.07
N THR A 97 -27.83 -1.07 10.32
CA THR A 97 -29.13 -0.54 10.72
C THR A 97 -29.99 -1.74 11.08
N THR A 98 -30.38 -1.83 12.35
CA THR A 98 -31.55 -2.58 12.76
C THR A 98 -32.73 -2.14 11.89
N HIS A 99 -33.23 -3.03 11.04
CA HIS A 99 -34.56 -2.89 10.47
C HIS A 99 -35.28 -4.23 10.51
N ALA A 100 -36.35 -4.21 11.30
CA ALA A 100 -37.51 -5.09 11.41
C ALA A 100 -37.28 -6.51 11.93
#